data_AF-A0A1H3T5H1-F1
#
_entry.id   AF-A0A1H3T5H1-F1
#
_cell.length_a   1.000
_cell.length_b   1.000
_cell.length_c   1.000
_cell.angle_alpha   90.00
_cell.angle_beta   90.00
_cell.angle_gamma   90.00
#
_symmetry.space_group_name_H-M   'P 1'
#
loop_
_entity.id
_entity.type
_entity.pdbx_description
1 polymer ?
#
loop_
_entity_poly.entity_id
_entity_poly.type
_entity_poly.pdbx_seq_one_letter_code
_entity_poly.pdbx_strand_id
1 'polypeptide(L)'
;MTEPVTAPVTFDETLHGRRRRSHAAAALDAAPTQVLELPPPPAERPATVLPRLALDENPADPGRVAVGFSRDDVLSVAGAGLAGLSVGLIFTVVLGIIPTGWLLVVSYVWFVALYAVIVFLRNPGPAVVDRFWSIMLWSAGAVVIASLALVIGFTLISGQDVVTQMFAADAGGLIDRLHFFWQDMGTVGPLAGLEQGGIFHALVGTIEQIGIALIITVPLGLTTAVYLGEVGGRLARFVRTIVEAMTALPSVVAGLFIYAAVIIAFTRQFNGFAAALAITVLMLPIMIRSADVVLRLVPGNLREAGLALGAGQWAVVWYVVLPTVRSGLTTAIILGTAHGIGETAPVLLTAGVTSNLNFDPFNGPMTSLPLAALEFVKAPQPEMRARGFATAAFLLVVVLVLFVIARIIGGQEAGTVSAKQRVRLTQRSRGTLARIQANRREHESRGSADDGEGMPPGLEQLFQPETDPPNLPKATNE
;
A
#
# COMPACT_ATOMS: atom_id res chain seq x y z
N MET A 1 -31.10 70.39 -8.28
CA MET A 1 -32.18 70.19 -7.29
C MET A 1 -31.56 69.38 -6.16
N THR A 2 -30.93 70.04 -5.19
CA THR A 2 -31.52 70.63 -3.96
C THR A 2 -31.64 69.61 -2.84
N GLU A 3 -30.74 69.78 -1.86
CA GLU A 3 -30.81 69.42 -0.44
C GLU A 3 -32.18 69.71 0.24
N PRO A 4 -32.33 69.52 1.58
CA PRO A 4 -32.06 68.36 2.45
C PRO A 4 -33.28 68.11 3.37
N VAL A 5 -33.21 67.28 4.44
CA VAL A 5 -33.92 67.53 5.73
C VAL A 5 -33.15 66.90 6.91
N THR A 6 -33.15 67.59 8.06
CA THR A 6 -32.45 67.27 9.32
C THR A 6 -33.37 66.82 10.48
N ALA A 7 -32.97 65.76 11.21
CA ALA A 7 -33.12 65.56 12.68
C ALA A 7 -34.56 65.63 13.30
N PRO A 8 -34.80 65.71 14.64
CA PRO A 8 -33.97 65.49 15.86
C PRO A 8 -34.70 64.71 17.03
N VAL A 9 -34.14 64.75 18.27
CA VAL A 9 -34.72 64.40 19.62
C VAL A 9 -35.15 62.92 19.89
N THR A 10 -35.30 62.38 21.13
CA THR A 10 -35.39 62.92 22.51
C THR A 10 -34.78 61.99 23.61
N PHE A 11 -34.81 62.44 24.88
CA PHE A 11 -34.69 61.78 26.21
C PHE A 11 -35.79 60.68 26.46
N ASP A 12 -35.87 59.88 27.55
CA ASP A 12 -35.53 60.14 28.96
C ASP A 12 -35.42 58.90 29.91
N GLU A 13 -34.70 59.12 31.02
CA GLU A 13 -34.94 58.77 32.44
C GLU A 13 -35.05 57.37 33.11
N THR A 14 -34.66 57.39 34.40
CA THR A 14 -34.99 56.50 35.54
C THR A 14 -34.44 55.06 35.56
N LEU A 15 -34.12 54.41 36.69
CA LEU A 15 -33.69 54.71 38.08
C LEU A 15 -33.80 53.35 38.81
N HIS A 16 -32.78 52.95 39.57
CA HIS A 16 -32.77 52.07 40.78
C HIS A 16 -31.46 51.24 40.81
N GLY A 17 -30.70 51.12 41.90
CA GLY A 17 -30.87 51.67 43.24
C GLY A 17 -30.71 50.61 44.33
N ARG A 18 -29.47 50.34 44.79
CA ARG A 18 -29.20 49.71 46.11
C ARG A 18 -27.75 49.92 46.57
N ARG A 19 -27.59 50.40 47.80
CA ARG A 19 -26.30 50.54 48.53
C ARG A 19 -26.19 49.49 49.66
N ARG A 20 -24.97 49.07 49.97
CA ARG A 20 -24.36 48.90 51.33
C ARG A 20 -22.89 48.48 51.11
N ARG A 21 -21.89 49.21 51.65
CA ARG A 21 -21.25 49.03 52.99
C ARG A 21 -20.84 47.57 53.24
N SER A 22 -19.63 47.19 53.63
CA SER A 22 -18.49 47.91 54.27
C SER A 22 -17.15 47.22 53.86
N HIS A 23 -15.93 47.55 54.30
CA HIS A 23 -15.44 48.37 55.42
C HIS A 23 -14.21 49.22 54.99
N ALA A 24 -13.23 49.47 55.88
CA ALA A 24 -11.96 50.16 55.61
C ALA A 24 -10.82 49.67 56.52
N ALA A 25 -9.60 49.66 55.98
CA ALA A 25 -8.28 49.74 56.63
C ALA A 25 -7.28 50.08 55.50
N ALA A 26 -6.67 51.27 55.37
CA ALA A 26 -5.77 51.98 56.28
C ALA A 26 -4.53 51.17 56.66
N ALA A 27 -3.29 51.65 56.53
CA ALA A 27 -2.68 52.78 55.78
C ALA A 27 -1.14 52.62 55.92
N LEU A 28 -0.32 53.11 54.97
CA LEU A 28 1.03 53.69 55.23
C LEU A 28 1.74 54.16 53.94
N ASP A 29 2.34 55.35 54.05
CA ASP A 29 3.27 56.06 53.16
C ASP A 29 4.53 55.26 52.72
N ALA A 30 5.38 55.71 51.80
CA ALA A 30 5.28 56.65 50.66
C ALA A 30 6.62 56.60 49.87
N ALA A 31 6.59 56.75 48.54
CA ALA A 31 7.76 57.10 47.72
C ALA A 31 7.29 57.73 46.39
N PRO A 32 7.94 58.79 45.87
CA PRO A 32 7.51 59.45 44.65
C PRO A 32 7.96 58.68 43.42
N THR A 33 7.03 58.00 42.74
CA THR A 33 7.29 57.38 41.44
C THR A 33 7.41 58.47 40.38
N GLN A 34 8.63 58.81 39.97
CA GLN A 34 8.83 59.58 38.74
C GLN A 34 8.32 58.74 37.55
N VAL A 35 7.22 59.18 36.95
CA VAL A 35 6.71 58.59 35.71
C VAL A 35 7.66 58.99 34.60
N LEU A 36 8.38 58.02 34.03
CA LEU A 36 9.24 58.26 32.88
C LEU A 36 8.34 58.51 31.66
N GLU A 37 8.16 59.77 31.31
CA GLU A 37 7.29 60.19 30.21
C GLU A 37 7.96 59.85 28.87
N LEU A 38 7.63 58.68 28.33
CA LEU A 38 8.13 58.22 27.04
C LEU A 38 7.59 59.12 25.92
N PRO A 39 8.44 59.56 24.97
CA PRO A 39 7.97 60.35 23.82
C PRO A 39 6.96 59.54 22.99
N PRO A 40 5.95 60.20 22.38
CA PRO A 40 4.91 59.51 21.64
C PRO A 40 5.50 58.70 20.48
N PRO A 41 4.92 57.53 20.15
CA PRO A 41 5.42 56.69 19.08
C PRO A 41 5.41 57.46 17.73
N PRO A 42 6.44 57.28 16.89
CA PRO A 42 6.51 57.96 15.60
C PRO A 42 5.32 57.56 14.72
N ALA A 43 4.79 58.53 13.97
CA ALA A 43 3.59 58.39 13.17
C ALA A 43 3.58 57.11 12.32
N GLU A 44 2.44 56.42 12.32
CA GLU A 44 2.27 55.12 11.67
C GLU A 44 2.69 55.17 10.20
N ARG A 45 3.65 54.33 9.83
CA ARG A 45 4.02 54.13 8.42
C ARG A 45 2.80 53.55 7.70
N PRO A 46 2.49 53.99 6.45
CA PRO A 46 1.34 53.49 5.72
C PRO A 46 1.45 51.98 5.53
N ALA A 47 0.60 51.23 6.23
CA ALA A 47 0.54 49.78 6.16
C ALA A 47 -0.19 49.36 4.88
N THR A 48 0.41 48.45 4.10
CA THR A 48 -0.24 47.86 2.93
C THR A 48 -1.40 46.97 3.37
N VAL A 49 -2.61 47.53 3.39
CA VAL A 49 -3.83 46.76 3.63
C VAL A 49 -4.13 45.92 2.39
N LEU A 50 -3.91 44.61 2.50
CA LEU A 50 -4.36 43.67 1.47
C LEU A 50 -5.88 43.78 1.32
N PRO A 51 -6.42 43.86 0.08
CA PRO A 51 -7.87 43.82 -0.11
C PRO A 51 -8.40 42.53 0.48
N ARG A 52 -9.26 42.63 1.50
CA ARG A 52 -10.11 41.50 1.86
C ARG A 52 -11.01 41.25 0.65
N LEU A 53 -10.83 40.12 -0.04
CA LEU A 53 -11.89 39.61 -0.89
C LEU A 53 -13.14 39.55 -0.02
N ALA A 54 -14.21 40.21 -0.46
CA ALA A 54 -15.54 39.97 0.07
C ALA A 54 -15.97 38.58 -0.39
N LEU A 55 -15.49 37.55 0.33
CA LEU A 55 -16.17 36.28 0.39
C LEU A 55 -17.47 36.55 1.13
N ASP A 56 -18.60 36.22 0.51
CA ASP A 56 -19.91 36.35 1.15
C ASP A 56 -19.87 35.71 2.54
N GLU A 57 -20.39 36.38 3.58
CA GLU A 57 -20.33 35.85 4.97
C GLU A 57 -21.08 34.53 5.15
N ASN A 58 -21.88 34.16 4.17
CA ASN A 58 -22.53 32.86 4.06
C ASN A 58 -22.50 32.40 2.60
N PRO A 59 -21.38 31.83 2.10
CA PRO A 59 -21.50 31.02 0.89
C PRO A 59 -22.45 29.88 1.28
N ALA A 60 -23.50 29.63 0.50
CA ALA A 60 -24.37 28.50 0.74
C ALA A 60 -23.54 27.21 0.62
N ASP A 61 -22.99 26.74 1.75
CA ASP A 61 -22.02 25.64 1.81
C ASP A 61 -22.70 24.45 1.12
N PRO A 62 -22.23 24.02 -0.07
CA PRO A 62 -22.95 23.06 -0.90
C PRO A 62 -23.10 21.78 -0.09
N GLY A 63 -24.33 21.56 0.40
CA GLY A 63 -24.59 20.89 1.68
C GLY A 63 -23.69 19.67 1.86
N ARG A 64 -22.70 19.79 2.76
CA ARG A 64 -21.58 18.84 2.84
C ARG A 64 -22.11 17.42 2.84
N VAL A 65 -21.83 16.70 1.76
CA VAL A 65 -22.23 15.30 1.63
C VAL A 65 -21.58 14.55 2.78
N ALA A 66 -22.39 14.15 3.75
CA ALA A 66 -21.90 13.48 4.94
C ALA A 66 -21.26 12.16 4.53
N VAL A 67 -19.94 12.05 4.70
CA VAL A 67 -19.16 10.87 4.31
C VAL A 67 -19.48 9.73 5.27
N GLY A 68 -20.50 8.94 4.95
CA GLY A 68 -20.95 7.79 5.73
C GLY A 68 -22.32 7.29 5.29
N PHE A 69 -22.62 6.02 5.61
CA PHE A 69 -23.94 5.44 5.36
C PHE A 69 -24.95 5.91 6.41
N SER A 70 -25.99 6.63 6.01
CA SER A 70 -27.18 6.82 6.85
C SER A 70 -27.93 5.49 7.00
N ARG A 71 -28.72 5.34 8.08
CA ARG A 71 -29.69 4.24 8.21
C ARG A 71 -30.66 4.20 7.03
N ASP A 72 -31.04 5.37 6.52
CA ASP A 72 -31.90 5.50 5.33
C ASP A 72 -31.23 4.99 4.05
N ASP A 73 -29.90 5.08 3.96
CA ASP A 73 -29.15 4.59 2.80
C ASP A 73 -29.09 3.07 2.81
N VAL A 74 -28.87 2.47 3.99
CA VAL A 74 -28.92 1.01 4.18
C VAL A 74 -30.31 0.46 3.85
N LEU A 75 -31.38 1.12 4.32
CA LEU A 75 -32.75 0.75 3.98
C LEU A 75 -33.05 0.91 2.48
N SER A 76 -32.52 1.96 1.84
CA SER A 76 -32.69 2.19 0.40
C SER A 76 -31.96 1.13 -0.44
N VAL A 77 -30.74 0.73 -0.04
CA VAL A 77 -30.00 -0.37 -0.68
C VAL A 77 -30.72 -1.70 -0.48
N ALA A 78 -31.16 -2.03 0.73
CA ALA A 78 -31.86 -3.28 1.02
C ALA A 78 -33.20 -3.38 0.28
N GLY A 79 -34.00 -2.30 0.28
CA GLY A 79 -35.27 -2.23 -0.43
C GLY A 79 -35.10 -2.36 -1.94
N ALA A 80 -34.14 -1.63 -2.53
CA ALA A 80 -33.81 -1.77 -3.95
C ALA A 80 -33.30 -3.18 -4.30
N GLY A 81 -32.52 -3.80 -3.41
CA GLY A 81 -31.96 -5.14 -3.62
C GLY A 81 -33.03 -6.22 -3.66
N LEU A 82 -33.97 -6.19 -2.70
CA LEU A 82 -35.14 -7.09 -2.67
C LEU A 82 -36.07 -6.87 -3.87
N ALA A 83 -36.30 -5.62 -4.26
CA ALA A 83 -37.11 -5.30 -5.43
C ALA A 83 -36.42 -5.78 -6.74
N GLY A 84 -35.12 -5.53 -6.90
CA GLY A 84 -34.34 -6.01 -8.04
C GLY A 84 -34.37 -7.54 -8.17
N LEU A 85 -34.12 -8.26 -7.07
CA LEU A 85 -34.21 -9.72 -7.02
C LEU A 85 -35.61 -10.25 -7.36
N SER A 86 -36.66 -9.58 -6.86
CA SER A 86 -38.05 -9.95 -7.15
C SER A 86 -38.37 -9.79 -8.64
N VAL A 87 -37.94 -8.67 -9.25
CA VAL A 87 -38.10 -8.43 -10.69
C VAL A 87 -37.30 -9.46 -11.50
N GLY A 88 -36.06 -9.77 -11.11
CA GLY A 88 -35.26 -10.81 -11.75
C GLY A 88 -35.95 -12.18 -11.74
N LEU A 89 -36.44 -12.63 -10.59
CA LEU A 89 -37.21 -13.89 -10.47
C LEU A 89 -38.46 -13.89 -11.36
N ILE A 90 -39.18 -12.77 -11.45
CA ILE A 90 -40.35 -12.65 -12.32
C ILE A 90 -39.95 -12.85 -13.79
N PHE A 91 -38.93 -12.12 -14.29
CA PHE A 91 -38.53 -12.20 -15.69
C PHE A 91 -37.89 -13.54 -16.11
N THR A 92 -37.17 -14.22 -15.20
CA THR A 92 -36.47 -15.46 -15.53
C THR A 92 -37.20 -16.74 -15.13
N VAL A 93 -37.84 -16.78 -13.95
CA VAL A 93 -38.44 -18.01 -13.40
C VAL A 93 -39.95 -18.05 -13.63
N VAL A 94 -40.65 -16.93 -13.40
CA VAL A 94 -42.13 -16.90 -13.50
C VAL A 94 -42.60 -16.76 -14.95
N LEU A 95 -42.01 -15.81 -15.69
CA LEU A 95 -42.39 -15.51 -17.07
C LEU A 95 -41.56 -16.30 -18.11
N GLY A 96 -40.39 -16.82 -17.72
CA GLY A 96 -39.51 -17.58 -18.61
C GLY A 96 -38.98 -16.82 -19.83
N ILE A 97 -39.09 -15.48 -19.87
CA ILE A 97 -38.70 -14.63 -21.01
C ILE A 97 -37.17 -14.63 -21.19
N ILE A 98 -36.43 -14.73 -20.08
CA ILE A 98 -34.97 -14.70 -20.06
C ILE A 98 -34.45 -15.99 -19.40
N PRO A 99 -33.43 -16.69 -19.94
CA PRO A 99 -32.93 -17.94 -19.34
C PRO A 99 -32.44 -17.76 -17.90
N THR A 100 -32.69 -18.76 -17.04
CA THR A 100 -32.41 -18.72 -15.59
C THR A 100 -30.96 -18.33 -15.22
N GLY A 101 -29.98 -18.64 -16.06
CA GLY A 101 -28.58 -18.23 -15.86
C GLY A 101 -28.37 -16.71 -15.81
N TRP A 102 -29.28 -15.91 -16.36
CA TRP A 102 -29.23 -14.45 -16.32
C TRP A 102 -29.90 -13.82 -15.08
N LEU A 103 -30.48 -14.63 -14.18
CA LEU A 103 -31.20 -14.16 -12.97
C LEU A 103 -30.44 -13.06 -12.23
N LEU A 104 -29.16 -13.30 -11.91
CA LEU A 104 -28.34 -12.37 -11.14
C LEU A 104 -28.06 -11.07 -11.90
N VAL A 105 -27.84 -11.14 -13.21
CA VAL A 105 -27.58 -9.96 -14.06
C VAL A 105 -28.82 -9.09 -14.17
N VAL A 106 -29.99 -9.70 -14.46
CA VAL A 106 -31.27 -8.98 -14.54
C VAL A 106 -31.64 -8.38 -13.19
N SER A 107 -31.48 -9.14 -12.11
CA SER A 107 -31.73 -8.65 -10.74
C SER A 107 -30.85 -7.45 -10.38
N TYR A 108 -29.57 -7.50 -10.76
CA TYR A 108 -28.59 -6.45 -10.48
C TYR A 108 -28.88 -5.16 -11.28
N VAL A 109 -29.21 -5.27 -12.57
CA VAL A 109 -29.60 -4.11 -13.40
C VAL A 109 -30.82 -3.41 -12.80
N TRP A 110 -31.84 -4.17 -12.37
CA TRP A 110 -33.02 -3.61 -11.73
C TRP A 110 -32.75 -3.04 -10.33
N PHE A 111 -31.90 -3.68 -9.53
CA PHE A 111 -31.41 -3.13 -8.25
C PHE A 111 -30.79 -1.74 -8.45
N VAL A 112 -29.88 -1.60 -9.41
CA VAL A 112 -29.19 -0.33 -9.70
C VAL A 112 -30.16 0.74 -10.18
N ALA A 113 -31.07 0.39 -11.11
CA ALA A 113 -32.07 1.32 -11.62
C ALA A 113 -33.02 1.82 -10.53
N LEU A 114 -33.56 0.91 -9.71
CA LEU A 114 -34.46 1.26 -8.60
C LEU A 114 -33.75 2.05 -7.50
N TYR A 115 -32.50 1.70 -7.18
CA TYR A 115 -31.69 2.45 -6.22
C TYR A 115 -31.42 3.88 -6.71
N ALA A 116 -31.03 4.05 -7.97
CA ALA A 116 -30.79 5.37 -8.56
C ALA A 116 -32.05 6.25 -8.53
N VAL A 117 -33.23 5.68 -8.80
CA VAL A 117 -34.52 6.37 -8.67
C VAL A 117 -34.80 6.77 -7.21
N ILE A 118 -34.61 5.88 -6.24
CA ILE A 118 -34.81 6.18 -4.81
C ILE A 118 -33.89 7.31 -4.34
N VAL A 119 -32.64 7.33 -4.79
CA VAL A 119 -31.68 8.39 -4.44
C VAL A 119 -32.03 9.71 -5.12
N PHE A 120 -32.40 9.69 -6.41
CA PHE A 120 -32.82 10.87 -7.16
C PHE A 120 -34.05 11.56 -6.55
N LEU A 121 -35.00 10.78 -6.04
CA LEU A 121 -36.20 11.30 -5.36
C LEU A 121 -35.91 11.93 -3.98
N ARG A 122 -34.71 11.74 -3.42
CA ARG A 122 -34.35 12.16 -2.05
C ARG A 122 -33.19 13.14 -1.97
N ASN A 123 -32.36 13.28 -3.01
CA ASN A 123 -31.08 13.98 -2.95
C ASN A 123 -30.87 14.89 -4.17
N PRO A 124 -30.13 16.01 -4.03
CA PRO A 124 -29.77 16.88 -5.16
C PRO A 124 -28.83 16.16 -6.14
N GLY A 125 -28.89 16.55 -7.42
CA GLY A 125 -28.20 15.89 -8.54
C GLY A 125 -26.75 15.42 -8.30
N PRO A 126 -25.83 16.26 -7.75
CA PRO A 126 -24.45 15.84 -7.49
C PRO A 126 -24.34 14.64 -6.53
N ALA A 127 -25.20 14.58 -5.51
CA ALA A 127 -25.21 13.46 -4.56
C ALA A 127 -25.78 12.17 -5.17
N VAL A 128 -26.60 12.26 -6.23
CA VAL A 128 -27.07 11.08 -6.99
C VAL A 128 -25.89 10.41 -7.71
N VAL A 129 -25.02 11.20 -8.34
CA VAL A 129 -23.84 10.71 -9.06
C VAL A 129 -22.84 10.06 -8.10
N ASP A 130 -22.56 10.70 -6.97
CA ASP A 130 -21.66 10.19 -5.93
C ASP A 130 -22.15 8.87 -5.32
N ARG A 131 -23.43 8.78 -4.97
CA ARG A 131 -24.05 7.56 -4.42
C ARG A 131 -24.13 6.43 -5.44
N PHE A 132 -24.41 6.74 -6.71
CA PHE A 132 -24.39 5.77 -7.81
C PHE A 132 -23.00 5.15 -7.98
N TRP A 133 -21.95 5.97 -8.07
CA TRP A 133 -20.57 5.48 -8.20
C TRP A 133 -20.12 4.72 -6.95
N SER A 134 -20.47 5.20 -5.76
CA SER A 134 -20.20 4.50 -4.50
C SER A 134 -20.74 3.07 -4.53
N ILE A 135 -22.01 2.88 -4.94
CA ILE A 135 -22.60 1.54 -5.00
C ILE A 135 -22.07 0.70 -6.14
N MET A 136 -21.75 1.28 -7.31
CA MET A 136 -21.03 0.55 -8.37
C MET A 136 -19.66 0.03 -7.91
N LEU A 137 -18.92 0.82 -7.14
CA LEU A 137 -17.61 0.42 -6.61
C LEU A 137 -17.74 -0.64 -5.51
N TRP A 138 -18.69 -0.47 -4.58
CA TRP A 138 -18.95 -1.45 -3.52
C TRP A 138 -19.49 -2.78 -4.08
N SER A 139 -20.38 -2.76 -5.07
CA SER A 139 -20.89 -3.97 -5.71
C SER A 139 -19.82 -4.67 -6.56
N ALA A 140 -19.00 -3.92 -7.32
CA ALA A 140 -17.87 -4.48 -8.05
C ALA A 140 -16.86 -5.15 -7.10
N GLY A 141 -16.51 -4.48 -5.99
CA GLY A 141 -15.68 -5.06 -4.93
C GLY A 141 -16.31 -6.31 -4.31
N ALA A 142 -17.61 -6.29 -4.02
CA ALA A 142 -18.34 -7.44 -3.50
C ALA A 142 -18.38 -8.62 -4.48
N VAL A 143 -18.54 -8.37 -5.78
CA VAL A 143 -18.50 -9.42 -6.83
C VAL A 143 -17.10 -10.03 -6.95
N VAL A 144 -16.04 -9.22 -6.90
CA VAL A 144 -14.65 -9.74 -6.87
C VAL A 144 -14.40 -10.58 -5.63
N ILE A 145 -14.80 -10.12 -4.43
CA ILE A 145 -14.64 -10.88 -3.18
C ILE A 145 -15.49 -12.16 -3.21
N ALA A 146 -16.73 -12.10 -3.66
CA ALA A 146 -17.63 -13.25 -3.74
C ALA A 146 -17.16 -14.30 -4.75
N SER A 147 -16.66 -13.87 -5.92
CA SER A 147 -16.07 -14.80 -6.91
C SER A 147 -14.81 -15.48 -6.37
N LEU A 148 -13.92 -14.75 -5.69
CA LEU A 148 -12.75 -15.34 -5.04
C LEU A 148 -13.15 -16.32 -3.93
N ALA A 149 -14.10 -15.94 -3.08
CA ALA A 149 -14.62 -16.80 -2.01
C ALA A 149 -15.32 -18.05 -2.56
N LEU A 150 -16.04 -17.93 -3.68
CA LEU A 150 -16.65 -19.06 -4.39
C LEU A 150 -15.58 -19.99 -4.96
N VAL A 151 -14.56 -19.47 -5.66
CA VAL A 151 -13.48 -20.29 -6.24
C VAL A 151 -12.71 -21.03 -5.15
N ILE A 152 -12.33 -20.34 -4.07
CA ILE A 152 -11.64 -20.97 -2.92
C ILE A 152 -12.56 -21.98 -2.24
N GLY A 153 -13.79 -21.60 -1.91
CA GLY A 153 -14.76 -22.47 -1.22
C GLY A 153 -15.10 -23.71 -2.03
N PHE A 154 -15.38 -23.57 -3.33
CA PHE A 154 -15.64 -24.68 -4.24
C PHE A 154 -14.44 -25.62 -4.37
N THR A 155 -13.22 -25.07 -4.44
CA THR A 155 -11.98 -25.88 -4.47
C THR A 155 -11.79 -26.67 -3.18
N LEU A 156 -12.01 -26.05 -2.02
CA LEU A 156 -11.91 -26.71 -0.71
C LEU A 156 -12.98 -27.80 -0.52
N ILE A 157 -14.23 -27.51 -0.90
CA ILE A 157 -15.34 -28.48 -0.81
C ILE A 157 -15.12 -29.64 -1.78
N SER A 158 -14.72 -29.38 -3.03
CA SER A 158 -14.51 -30.43 -4.03
C SER A 158 -13.26 -31.29 -3.78
N GLY A 159 -12.31 -30.77 -2.99
CA GLY A 159 -11.14 -31.51 -2.51
C GLY A 159 -11.33 -32.22 -1.17
N GLN A 160 -12.50 -32.08 -0.53
CA GLN A 160 -12.72 -32.57 0.84
C GLN A 160 -12.58 -34.09 0.96
N ASP A 161 -12.91 -34.85 -0.09
CA ASP A 161 -12.93 -36.33 -0.04
C ASP A 161 -11.54 -36.92 0.23
N VAL A 162 -10.49 -36.29 -0.30
CA VAL A 162 -9.09 -36.66 -0.01
C VAL A 162 -8.73 -36.36 1.44
N VAL A 163 -9.24 -35.24 1.97
CA VAL A 163 -9.00 -34.82 3.36
C VAL A 163 -9.76 -35.71 4.35
N THR A 164 -11.02 -36.06 4.08
CA THR A 164 -11.81 -36.95 4.94
C THR A 164 -11.20 -38.34 5.00
N GLN A 165 -10.69 -38.87 3.89
CA GLN A 165 -9.98 -40.14 3.87
C GLN A 165 -8.64 -40.10 4.62
N MET A 166 -7.86 -39.02 4.49
CA MET A 166 -6.65 -38.79 5.29
C MET A 166 -6.92 -38.81 6.81
N PHE A 167 -8.14 -38.44 7.24
CA PHE A 167 -8.56 -38.48 8.64
C PHE A 167 -9.48 -39.66 9.00
N ALA A 168 -9.68 -40.63 8.09
CA ALA A 168 -10.49 -41.82 8.36
C ALA A 168 -9.94 -42.61 9.56
N ALA A 169 -10.82 -43.35 10.24
CA ALA A 169 -10.43 -44.20 11.37
C ALA A 169 -9.44 -45.29 10.95
N ASP A 170 -9.56 -45.76 9.71
CA ASP A 170 -8.81 -46.87 9.13
C ASP A 170 -7.45 -46.43 8.54
N ALA A 171 -7.25 -45.12 8.37
CA ALA A 171 -5.97 -44.56 7.92
C ALA A 171 -4.94 -44.69 9.05
N GLY A 172 -3.98 -45.61 8.91
CA GLY A 172 -3.11 -46.09 9.97
C GLY A 172 -2.21 -45.05 10.65
N GLY A 173 -0.90 -45.13 10.41
CA GLY A 173 0.08 -44.22 10.99
C GLY A 173 -0.04 -42.79 10.47
N LEU A 174 0.56 -41.83 11.16
CA LEU A 174 0.58 -40.42 10.74
C LEU A 174 1.24 -40.24 9.36
N ILE A 175 2.18 -41.12 8.99
CA ILE A 175 2.82 -41.16 7.68
C ILE A 175 1.86 -41.67 6.59
N ASP A 176 1.06 -42.70 6.90
CA ASP A 176 0.09 -43.29 5.97
C ASP A 176 -1.07 -42.31 5.70
N ARG A 177 -1.48 -41.54 6.71
CA ARG A 177 -2.44 -40.43 6.57
C ARG A 177 -1.93 -39.34 5.63
N LEU A 178 -0.63 -39.05 5.66
CA LEU A 178 0.03 -38.04 4.83
C LEU A 178 0.51 -38.57 3.46
N HIS A 179 0.09 -39.76 3.02
CA HIS A 179 0.53 -40.37 1.76
C HIS A 179 0.39 -39.42 0.56
N PHE A 180 -0.72 -38.66 0.49
CA PHE A 180 -1.00 -37.70 -0.58
C PHE A 180 0.10 -36.64 -0.76
N PHE A 181 0.87 -36.30 0.29
CA PHE A 181 1.91 -35.28 0.22
C PHE A 181 3.31 -35.81 -0.08
N TRP A 182 3.58 -37.10 0.16
CA TRP A 182 4.93 -37.69 -0.02
C TRP A 182 5.00 -38.72 -1.16
N GLN A 183 3.90 -39.38 -1.51
CA GLN A 183 3.85 -40.29 -2.66
C GLN A 183 3.72 -39.52 -3.98
N ASP A 184 4.11 -40.16 -5.08
CA ASP A 184 3.86 -39.68 -6.44
C ASP A 184 2.66 -40.40 -7.10
N MET A 185 2.50 -40.26 -8.41
CA MET A 185 1.50 -40.99 -9.20
C MET A 185 2.16 -42.09 -10.08
N GLY A 186 3.46 -42.34 -9.93
CA GLY A 186 4.25 -43.10 -10.92
C GLY A 186 3.87 -44.57 -11.00
N THR A 187 3.50 -45.16 -9.86
CA THR A 187 3.02 -46.55 -9.73
C THR A 187 1.50 -46.65 -9.64
N VAL A 188 0.77 -45.54 -9.73
CA VAL A 188 -0.65 -45.45 -9.37
C VAL A 188 -1.52 -45.29 -10.63
N GLY A 189 -2.37 -46.28 -10.88
CA GLY A 189 -3.26 -46.28 -12.04
C GLY A 189 -4.39 -45.25 -11.93
N PRO A 190 -4.97 -44.77 -13.05
CA PRO A 190 -6.09 -43.80 -13.04
C PRO A 190 -7.37 -44.29 -12.36
N LEU A 191 -7.51 -45.61 -12.15
CA LEU A 191 -8.63 -46.26 -11.46
C LEU A 191 -8.32 -46.61 -9.99
N ALA A 192 -7.11 -46.30 -9.51
CA ALA A 192 -6.75 -46.57 -8.12
C ALA A 192 -7.52 -45.63 -7.17
N GLY A 193 -8.10 -46.19 -6.11
CA GLY A 193 -8.81 -45.44 -5.08
C GLY A 193 -7.94 -44.39 -4.40
N LEU A 194 -8.59 -43.44 -3.72
CA LEU A 194 -7.93 -42.25 -3.17
C LEU A 194 -6.81 -42.55 -2.15
N GLU A 195 -6.75 -43.75 -1.57
CA GLU A 195 -5.73 -44.22 -0.59
C GLU A 195 -4.31 -44.36 -1.17
N GLN A 196 -4.18 -44.27 -2.50
CA GLN A 196 -2.92 -44.51 -3.20
C GLN A 196 -2.47 -43.29 -3.97
N GLY A 197 -1.20 -42.94 -3.76
CA GLY A 197 -0.46 -41.94 -4.50
C GLY A 197 -0.69 -40.50 -4.05
N GLY A 198 0.14 -39.60 -4.57
CA GLY A 198 0.15 -38.22 -4.13
C GLY A 198 0.74 -37.22 -5.13
N ILE A 199 0.86 -36.00 -4.64
CA ILE A 199 1.29 -34.81 -5.39
C ILE A 199 2.76 -34.47 -5.19
N PHE A 200 3.57 -35.37 -4.59
CA PHE A 200 4.96 -35.06 -4.24
C PHE A 200 5.82 -34.71 -5.45
N HIS A 201 5.67 -35.46 -6.55
CA HIS A 201 6.29 -35.16 -7.84
C HIS A 201 5.99 -33.73 -8.33
N ALA A 202 4.74 -33.28 -8.18
CA ALA A 202 4.30 -31.95 -8.59
C ALA A 202 4.78 -30.84 -7.62
N LEU A 203 4.88 -31.14 -6.32
CA LEU A 203 5.43 -30.24 -5.30
C LEU A 203 6.93 -29.99 -5.53
N VAL A 204 7.73 -31.05 -5.70
CA VAL A 204 9.16 -30.96 -6.05
C VAL A 204 9.32 -30.16 -7.34
N GLY A 205 8.56 -30.51 -8.38
CA GLY A 205 8.59 -29.81 -9.66
C GLY A 205 8.30 -28.31 -9.55
N THR A 206 7.33 -27.92 -8.72
CA THR A 206 7.01 -26.50 -8.47
C THR A 206 8.15 -25.77 -7.76
N ILE A 207 8.72 -26.38 -6.70
CA ILE A 207 9.77 -25.78 -5.88
C ILE A 207 11.05 -25.57 -6.70
N GLU A 208 11.46 -26.55 -7.51
CA GLU A 208 12.64 -26.43 -8.36
C GLU A 208 12.43 -25.40 -9.48
N GLN A 209 11.30 -25.44 -10.17
CA GLN A 209 10.99 -24.49 -11.26
C GLN A 209 10.94 -23.05 -10.76
N ILE A 210 10.22 -22.78 -9.66
CA ILE A 210 10.17 -21.42 -9.10
C ILE A 210 11.49 -21.01 -8.46
N GLY A 211 12.23 -21.94 -7.84
CA GLY A 211 13.55 -21.68 -7.25
C GLY A 211 14.55 -21.20 -8.30
N ILE A 212 14.67 -21.93 -9.41
CA ILE A 212 15.53 -21.55 -10.54
C ILE A 212 15.04 -20.23 -11.17
N ALA A 213 13.72 -20.08 -11.38
CA ALA A 213 13.16 -18.84 -11.94
C ALA A 213 13.43 -17.63 -11.04
N LEU A 214 13.39 -17.77 -9.71
CA LEU A 214 13.71 -16.70 -8.76
C LEU A 214 15.20 -16.34 -8.75
N ILE A 215 16.08 -17.34 -8.78
CA ILE A 215 17.54 -17.14 -8.86
C ILE A 215 17.92 -16.30 -10.08
N ILE A 216 17.20 -16.45 -11.19
CA ILE A 216 17.42 -15.67 -12.43
C ILE A 216 16.66 -14.33 -12.39
N THR A 217 15.36 -14.35 -12.07
CA THR A 217 14.48 -13.18 -12.20
C THR A 217 14.77 -12.11 -11.16
N VAL A 218 15.05 -12.47 -9.90
CA VAL A 218 15.27 -11.49 -8.83
C VAL A 218 16.47 -10.57 -9.11
N PRO A 219 17.68 -11.08 -9.39
CA PRO A 219 18.81 -10.19 -9.70
C PRO A 219 18.60 -9.41 -10.99
N LEU A 220 18.10 -10.03 -12.07
CA LEU A 220 17.88 -9.32 -13.35
C LEU A 220 16.79 -8.24 -13.24
N GLY A 221 15.69 -8.54 -12.54
CA GLY A 221 14.56 -7.63 -12.36
C GLY A 221 14.93 -6.43 -11.50
N LEU A 222 15.59 -6.65 -10.36
CA LEU A 222 16.04 -5.58 -9.47
C LEU A 222 17.13 -4.72 -10.10
N THR A 223 18.15 -5.32 -10.74
CA THR A 223 19.22 -4.54 -11.40
C THR A 223 18.69 -3.73 -12.57
N THR A 224 17.75 -4.27 -13.36
CA THR A 224 17.09 -3.51 -14.44
C THR A 224 16.24 -2.38 -13.89
N ALA A 225 15.47 -2.60 -12.82
CA ALA A 225 14.70 -1.54 -12.17
C ALA A 225 15.58 -0.42 -11.60
N VAL A 226 16.71 -0.77 -10.97
CA VAL A 226 17.73 0.19 -10.51
C VAL A 226 18.31 0.97 -11.70
N TYR A 227 18.67 0.30 -12.80
CA TYR A 227 19.12 0.98 -14.01
C TYR A 227 18.08 1.98 -14.57
N LEU A 228 16.80 1.57 -14.62
CA LEU A 228 15.68 2.37 -15.10
C LEU A 228 15.34 3.58 -14.22
N GLY A 229 15.56 3.48 -12.90
CA GLY A 229 15.30 4.54 -11.93
C GLY A 229 16.48 5.48 -11.69
N GLU A 230 17.71 4.95 -11.64
CA GLU A 230 18.90 5.66 -11.18
C GLU A 230 19.76 6.20 -12.33
N VAL A 231 19.99 5.40 -13.37
CA VAL A 231 20.90 5.77 -14.48
C VAL A 231 20.16 6.49 -15.60
N GLY A 232 18.96 6.01 -15.95
CA GLY A 232 18.09 6.69 -16.90
C GLY A 232 18.66 6.81 -18.33
N GLY A 233 18.37 7.93 -19.00
CA GLY A 233 18.79 8.20 -20.37
C GLY A 233 17.94 7.56 -21.48
N ARG A 234 18.42 7.64 -22.73
CA ARG A 234 17.69 7.18 -23.92
C ARG A 234 17.50 5.65 -23.93
N LEU A 235 18.51 4.90 -23.48
CA LEU A 235 18.46 3.44 -23.39
C LEU A 235 17.49 2.96 -22.30
N ALA A 236 17.42 3.62 -21.14
CA ALA A 236 16.39 3.31 -20.14
C ALA A 236 14.96 3.53 -20.65
N ARG A 237 14.72 4.54 -21.49
CA ARG A 237 13.40 4.73 -22.13
C ARG A 237 13.06 3.55 -23.06
N PHE A 238 14.03 3.10 -23.85
CA PHE A 238 13.87 1.94 -24.75
C PHE A 238 13.65 0.63 -23.99
N VAL A 239 14.45 0.36 -22.95
CA VAL A 239 14.29 -0.83 -22.08
C VAL A 239 12.92 -0.82 -21.39
N ARG A 240 12.45 0.35 -20.94
CA ARG A 240 11.09 0.50 -20.38
C ARG A 240 10.01 0.12 -21.40
N THR A 241 10.11 0.60 -22.64
CA THR A 241 9.18 0.23 -23.71
C THR A 241 9.20 -1.28 -24.01
N ILE A 242 10.37 -1.93 -23.97
CA ILE A 242 10.45 -3.40 -24.10
C ILE A 242 9.74 -4.10 -22.92
N VAL A 243 10.02 -3.68 -21.69
CA VAL A 243 9.41 -4.25 -20.47
C VAL A 243 7.89 -4.08 -20.49
N GLU A 244 7.39 -2.93 -20.93
CA GLU A 244 5.96 -2.66 -21.12
C GLU A 244 5.36 -3.57 -22.22
N ALA A 245 6.03 -3.71 -23.36
CA ALA A 245 5.59 -4.61 -24.44
C ALA A 245 5.58 -6.09 -24.02
N MET A 246 6.53 -6.53 -23.17
CA MET A 246 6.54 -7.89 -22.63
C MET A 246 5.29 -8.20 -21.78
N THR A 247 4.67 -7.22 -21.12
CA THR A 247 3.41 -7.45 -20.38
C THR A 247 2.19 -7.71 -21.27
N ALA A 248 2.29 -7.46 -22.58
CA ALA A 248 1.23 -7.78 -23.55
C ALA A 248 1.38 -9.19 -24.17
N LEU A 249 2.47 -9.91 -23.86
CA LEU A 249 2.74 -11.24 -24.43
C LEU A 249 1.84 -12.30 -23.78
N PRO A 250 1.06 -13.10 -24.55
CA PRO A 250 0.31 -14.21 -23.97
C PRO A 250 1.27 -15.28 -23.40
N SER A 251 0.96 -15.84 -22.23
CA SER A 251 1.87 -16.78 -21.53
C SER A 251 2.22 -18.04 -22.34
N VAL A 252 1.28 -18.51 -23.18
CA VAL A 252 1.51 -19.58 -24.17
C VAL A 252 2.67 -19.25 -25.12
N VAL A 253 2.81 -17.99 -25.56
CA VAL A 253 3.84 -17.56 -26.52
C VAL A 253 5.22 -17.54 -25.87
N ALA A 254 5.33 -17.17 -24.58
CA ALA A 254 6.57 -17.30 -23.82
C ALA A 254 7.00 -18.77 -23.69
N GLY A 255 6.06 -19.68 -23.41
CA GLY A 255 6.30 -21.12 -23.41
C GLY A 255 6.78 -21.65 -24.76
N LEU A 256 6.09 -21.29 -25.84
CA LEU A 256 6.45 -21.70 -27.20
C LEU A 256 7.82 -21.15 -27.65
N PHE A 257 8.15 -19.91 -27.27
CA PHE A 257 9.46 -19.32 -27.51
C PHE A 257 10.57 -20.14 -26.85
N ILE A 258 10.43 -20.48 -25.57
CA ILE A 258 11.44 -21.29 -24.86
C ILE A 258 11.47 -22.74 -25.36
N TYR A 259 10.33 -23.32 -25.73
CA TYR A 259 10.27 -24.63 -26.39
C TYR A 259 11.10 -24.65 -27.68
N ALA A 260 10.94 -23.64 -28.55
CA ALA A 260 11.72 -23.52 -29.77
C ALA A 260 13.21 -23.20 -29.49
N ALA A 261 13.49 -22.23 -28.63
CA ALA A 261 14.83 -21.71 -28.39
C ALA A 261 15.72 -22.59 -27.50
N VAL A 262 15.14 -23.41 -26.63
CA VAL A 262 15.87 -24.27 -25.68
C VAL A 262 15.66 -25.75 -25.98
N ILE A 263 14.41 -26.19 -26.12
CA ILE A 263 14.11 -27.63 -26.25
C ILE A 263 14.43 -28.14 -27.66
N ILE A 264 13.92 -27.50 -28.71
CA ILE A 264 14.24 -27.92 -30.09
C ILE A 264 15.72 -27.70 -30.42
N ALA A 265 16.29 -26.58 -29.99
CA ALA A 265 17.67 -26.22 -30.32
C ALA A 265 18.72 -27.06 -29.56
N PHE A 266 18.56 -27.24 -28.25
CA PHE A 266 19.62 -27.79 -27.38
C PHE A 266 19.23 -29.11 -26.69
N THR A 267 18.18 -29.13 -25.87
CA THR A 267 17.96 -30.26 -24.94
C THR A 267 17.32 -31.48 -25.59
N ARG A 268 16.53 -31.30 -26.65
CA ARG A 268 15.73 -32.32 -27.36
C ARG A 268 14.71 -33.08 -26.49
N GLN A 269 14.50 -32.64 -25.25
CA GLN A 269 13.56 -33.21 -24.29
C GLN A 269 12.92 -32.11 -23.43
N PHE A 270 11.69 -32.35 -22.97
CA PHE A 270 11.04 -31.51 -21.94
C PHE A 270 11.81 -31.61 -20.62
N ASN A 271 11.94 -30.50 -19.90
CA ASN A 271 12.61 -30.46 -18.59
C ASN A 271 12.18 -29.25 -17.73
N GLY A 272 12.45 -29.34 -16.42
CA GLY A 272 12.14 -28.31 -15.44
C GLY A 272 12.86 -26.97 -15.68
N PHE A 273 14.08 -27.01 -16.21
CA PHE A 273 14.90 -25.84 -16.47
C PHE A 273 14.31 -24.97 -17.59
N ALA A 274 13.84 -25.58 -18.68
CA ALA A 274 13.10 -24.87 -19.72
C ALA A 274 11.82 -24.22 -19.17
N ALA A 275 11.12 -24.88 -18.24
CA ALA A 275 9.97 -24.30 -17.57
C ALA A 275 10.34 -23.10 -16.69
N ALA A 276 11.42 -23.19 -15.91
CA ALA A 276 11.94 -22.07 -15.13
C ALA A 276 12.33 -20.86 -16.00
N LEU A 277 12.89 -21.09 -17.19
CA LEU A 277 13.17 -20.03 -18.17
C LEU A 277 11.88 -19.40 -18.73
N ALA A 278 10.85 -20.20 -19.03
CA ALA A 278 9.58 -19.68 -19.53
C ALA A 278 8.82 -18.88 -18.45
N ILE A 279 8.85 -19.36 -17.20
CA ILE A 279 8.35 -18.62 -16.02
C ILE A 279 9.13 -17.30 -15.83
N THR A 280 10.46 -17.33 -15.98
CA THR A 280 11.32 -16.13 -15.88
C THR A 280 10.89 -15.05 -16.87
N VAL A 281 10.59 -15.40 -18.13
CA VAL A 281 10.15 -14.44 -19.17
C VAL A 281 8.88 -13.69 -18.75
N LEU A 282 7.97 -14.35 -18.02
CA LEU A 282 6.69 -13.76 -17.56
C LEU A 282 6.82 -13.00 -16.23
N MET A 283 7.63 -13.49 -15.30
CA MET A 283 7.87 -12.83 -14.01
C MET A 283 8.70 -11.54 -14.15
N LEU A 284 9.66 -11.51 -15.08
CA LEU A 284 10.62 -10.42 -15.25
C LEU A 284 9.96 -9.03 -15.49
N PRO A 285 9.02 -8.84 -16.43
CA PRO A 285 8.43 -7.52 -16.65
C PRO A 285 7.57 -7.02 -15.48
N ILE A 286 6.89 -7.94 -14.77
CA ILE A 286 6.13 -7.62 -13.56
C ILE A 286 7.09 -7.13 -12.47
N MET A 287 8.16 -7.90 -12.21
CA MET A 287 9.12 -7.58 -11.16
C MET A 287 9.86 -6.27 -11.43
N ILE A 288 10.27 -6.01 -12.68
CA ILE A 288 10.91 -4.74 -13.08
C ILE A 288 9.95 -3.56 -12.85
N ARG A 289 8.69 -3.68 -13.32
CA ARG A 289 7.72 -2.59 -13.22
C ARG A 289 7.37 -2.28 -11.77
N SER A 290 7.11 -3.29 -10.95
CA SER A 290 6.84 -3.11 -9.52
C SER A 290 8.05 -2.53 -8.77
N ALA A 291 9.27 -2.97 -9.08
CA ALA A 291 10.48 -2.43 -8.46
C ALA A 291 10.79 -0.99 -8.89
N ASP A 292 10.61 -0.62 -10.17
CA ASP A 292 10.81 0.76 -10.66
C ASP A 292 9.81 1.74 -10.03
N VAL A 293 8.53 1.36 -9.91
CA VAL A 293 7.52 2.17 -9.19
C VAL A 293 7.93 2.39 -7.75
N VAL A 294 8.44 1.34 -7.07
CA VAL A 294 8.92 1.42 -5.69
C VAL A 294 10.16 2.30 -5.54
N LEU A 295 11.16 2.19 -6.42
CA LEU A 295 12.40 2.99 -6.37
C LEU A 295 12.14 4.49 -6.54
N ARG A 296 11.10 4.84 -7.32
CA ARG A 296 10.63 6.22 -7.52
C ARG A 296 10.00 6.85 -6.27
N LEU A 297 9.64 6.06 -5.26
CA LEU A 297 9.12 6.58 -3.98
C LEU A 297 10.22 7.19 -3.09
N VAL A 298 11.51 6.98 -3.39
CA VAL A 298 12.61 7.57 -2.61
C VAL A 298 12.73 9.07 -2.91
N PRO A 299 12.55 9.96 -1.92
CA PRO A 299 12.65 11.41 -2.12
C PRO A 299 14.00 11.85 -2.72
N GLY A 300 13.97 12.82 -3.65
CA GLY A 300 15.15 13.42 -4.28
C GLY A 300 16.21 13.86 -3.27
N ASN A 301 15.78 14.53 -2.21
CA ASN A 301 16.63 15.10 -1.16
C ASN A 301 17.57 14.08 -0.51
N LEU A 302 17.14 12.81 -0.35
CA LEU A 302 18.00 11.76 0.23
C LEU A 302 19.13 11.36 -0.73
N ARG A 303 18.86 11.39 -2.04
CA ARG A 303 19.81 11.06 -3.10
C ARG A 303 20.83 12.20 -3.25
N GLU A 304 20.34 13.43 -3.30
CA GLU A 304 21.15 14.66 -3.36
C GLU A 304 22.05 14.82 -2.13
N ALA A 305 21.54 14.58 -0.91
CA ALA A 305 22.35 14.63 0.31
C ALA A 305 23.49 13.58 0.30
N GLY A 306 23.24 12.38 -0.23
CA GLY A 306 24.28 11.37 -0.40
C GLY A 306 25.38 11.81 -1.37
N LEU A 307 25.01 12.38 -2.52
CA LEU A 307 25.94 12.93 -3.50
C LEU A 307 26.73 14.13 -2.94
N ALA A 308 26.08 15.02 -2.17
CA ALA A 308 26.70 16.18 -1.55
C ALA A 308 27.75 15.82 -0.48
N LEU A 309 27.65 14.64 0.14
CA LEU A 309 28.67 14.07 1.03
C LEU A 309 29.86 13.44 0.26
N GLY A 310 29.91 13.58 -1.07
CA GLY A 310 30.96 13.02 -1.92
C GLY A 310 30.81 11.53 -2.22
N ALA A 311 29.67 10.91 -1.87
CA ALA A 311 29.42 9.51 -2.21
C ALA A 311 29.10 9.37 -3.70
N GLY A 312 29.76 8.42 -4.38
CA GLY A 312 29.44 8.11 -5.77
C GLY A 312 28.00 7.55 -5.93
N GLN A 313 27.41 7.71 -7.11
CA GLN A 313 26.03 7.30 -7.40
C GLN A 313 25.71 5.85 -6.96
N TRP A 314 26.60 4.90 -7.24
CA TRP A 314 26.44 3.50 -6.81
C TRP A 314 26.43 3.34 -5.28
N ALA A 315 27.22 4.13 -4.54
CA ALA A 315 27.19 4.12 -3.08
C ALA A 315 25.86 4.68 -2.54
N VAL A 316 25.33 5.75 -3.16
CA VAL A 316 23.99 6.28 -2.83
C VAL A 316 22.90 5.22 -3.09
N VAL A 317 22.99 4.47 -4.20
CA VAL A 317 22.05 3.38 -4.49
C VAL A 317 22.12 2.28 -3.43
N TRP A 318 23.32 1.76 -3.14
CA TRP A 318 23.51 0.64 -2.21
C TRP A 318 23.22 0.99 -0.74
N TYR A 319 23.58 2.19 -0.28
CA TYR A 319 23.49 2.57 1.13
C TYR A 319 22.29 3.45 1.48
N VAL A 320 21.66 4.13 0.51
CA VAL A 320 20.52 5.03 0.74
C VAL A 320 19.25 4.54 0.04
N VAL A 321 19.29 4.31 -1.28
CA VAL A 321 18.07 3.98 -2.06
C VAL A 321 17.54 2.59 -1.71
N LEU A 322 18.33 1.53 -1.94
CA LEU A 322 17.89 0.14 -1.72
C LEU A 322 17.45 -0.14 -0.26
N PRO A 323 18.17 0.33 0.78
CA PRO A 323 17.73 0.13 2.16
C PRO A 323 16.43 0.87 2.50
N THR A 324 16.21 2.06 1.93
CA THR A 324 14.97 2.85 2.14
C THR A 324 13.74 2.12 1.60
N VAL A 325 13.83 1.49 0.43
CA VAL A 325 12.68 0.82 -0.21
C VAL A 325 12.61 -0.70 -0.06
N ARG A 326 13.48 -1.33 0.74
CA ARG A 326 13.56 -2.80 0.92
C ARG A 326 12.21 -3.52 1.12
N SER A 327 11.25 -2.93 1.83
CA SER A 327 9.94 -3.53 2.10
C SER A 327 9.03 -3.46 0.85
N GLY A 328 9.09 -2.35 0.11
CA GLY A 328 8.46 -2.22 -1.21
C GLY A 328 9.09 -3.13 -2.25
N LEU A 329 10.43 -3.26 -2.27
CA LEU A 329 11.13 -4.18 -3.18
C LEU A 329 10.80 -5.64 -2.86
N THR A 330 10.66 -6.00 -1.59
CA THR A 330 10.16 -7.34 -1.24
C THR A 330 8.72 -7.55 -1.73
N THR A 331 7.87 -6.53 -1.64
CA THR A 331 6.52 -6.59 -2.22
C THR A 331 6.55 -6.77 -3.74
N ALA A 332 7.46 -6.09 -4.45
CA ALA A 332 7.67 -6.27 -5.89
C ALA A 332 8.14 -7.69 -6.25
N ILE A 333 9.05 -8.28 -5.45
CA ILE A 333 9.45 -9.68 -5.61
C ILE A 333 8.25 -10.60 -5.39
N ILE A 334 7.51 -10.44 -4.29
CA ILE A 334 6.32 -11.24 -3.96
C ILE A 334 5.29 -11.20 -5.10
N LEU A 335 5.01 -10.01 -5.67
CA LEU A 335 4.09 -9.86 -6.80
C LEU A 335 4.58 -10.54 -8.10
N GLY A 336 5.89 -10.57 -8.35
CA GLY A 336 6.46 -11.35 -9.45
C GLY A 336 6.32 -12.86 -9.20
N THR A 337 6.70 -13.33 -8.01
CA THR A 337 6.61 -14.74 -7.60
C THR A 337 5.17 -15.26 -7.60
N ALA A 338 4.22 -14.42 -7.18
CA ALA A 338 2.78 -14.68 -7.19
C ALA A 338 2.29 -15.23 -8.53
N HIS A 339 2.71 -14.55 -9.61
CA HIS A 339 2.33 -14.87 -10.96
C HIS A 339 3.02 -16.16 -11.42
N GLY A 340 4.34 -16.25 -11.25
CA GLY A 340 5.14 -17.39 -11.70
C GLY A 340 4.74 -18.74 -11.10
N ILE A 341 4.31 -18.79 -9.82
CA ILE A 341 3.86 -20.05 -9.19
C ILE A 341 2.53 -20.55 -9.79
N GLY A 342 1.67 -19.64 -10.28
CA GLY A 342 0.39 -20.00 -10.90
C GLY A 342 0.49 -20.37 -12.38
N GLU A 343 1.64 -20.19 -13.02
CA GLU A 343 1.77 -20.40 -14.46
C GLU A 343 1.63 -21.88 -14.86
N THR A 344 0.76 -22.13 -15.83
CA THR A 344 0.41 -23.49 -16.28
C THR A 344 0.65 -23.66 -17.77
N ALA A 345 0.22 -22.69 -18.58
CA ALA A 345 0.35 -22.71 -20.04
C ALA A 345 1.81 -22.80 -20.54
N PRO A 346 2.78 -21.99 -20.07
CA PRO A 346 4.16 -22.13 -20.50
C PRO A 346 4.82 -23.43 -19.99
N VAL A 347 4.48 -23.84 -18.77
CA VAL A 347 5.02 -25.04 -18.11
C VAL A 347 4.59 -26.30 -18.86
N LEU A 348 3.33 -26.40 -19.28
CA LEU A 348 2.82 -27.50 -20.12
C LEU A 348 3.65 -27.68 -21.41
N LEU A 349 4.09 -26.58 -22.04
CA LEU A 349 4.87 -26.60 -23.28
C LEU A 349 6.37 -26.88 -23.07
N THR A 350 6.88 -26.86 -21.83
CA THR A 350 8.34 -26.89 -21.56
C THR A 350 8.76 -27.98 -20.57
N ALA A 351 8.02 -28.15 -19.47
CA ALA A 351 8.24 -29.21 -18.49
C ALA A 351 7.55 -30.52 -18.87
N GLY A 352 6.46 -30.45 -19.65
CA GLY A 352 5.61 -31.58 -19.97
C GLY A 352 4.81 -32.09 -18.76
N VAL A 353 4.16 -33.24 -18.93
CA VAL A 353 3.37 -33.92 -17.89
C VAL A 353 4.00 -35.29 -17.60
N THR A 354 4.22 -35.57 -16.32
CA THR A 354 4.71 -36.86 -15.80
C THR A 354 4.03 -37.18 -14.46
N SER A 355 3.77 -38.47 -14.24
CA SER A 355 3.30 -39.01 -12.95
C SER A 355 4.44 -39.39 -12.01
N ASN A 356 5.63 -39.63 -12.57
CA ASN A 356 6.82 -40.05 -11.84
C ASN A 356 7.51 -38.86 -11.17
N LEU A 357 8.03 -39.09 -9.96
CA LEU A 357 8.95 -38.19 -9.28
C LEU A 357 10.25 -37.98 -10.09
N ASN A 358 10.63 -36.72 -10.26
CA ASN A 358 11.91 -36.30 -10.85
C ASN A 358 12.55 -35.24 -9.94
N PHE A 359 13.87 -35.32 -9.78
CA PHE A 359 14.71 -34.40 -8.99
C PHE A 359 15.83 -33.76 -9.84
N ASP A 360 15.88 -34.05 -11.14
CA ASP A 360 16.81 -33.40 -12.07
C ASP A 360 16.03 -32.41 -12.94
N PRO A 361 16.12 -31.10 -12.69
CA PRO A 361 15.43 -30.10 -13.48
C PRO A 361 15.99 -30.01 -14.91
N PHE A 362 17.16 -30.57 -15.22
CA PHE A 362 17.77 -30.51 -16.55
C PHE A 362 17.42 -31.73 -17.43
N ASN A 363 16.99 -32.85 -16.85
CA ASN A 363 16.73 -34.10 -17.58
C ASN A 363 15.36 -34.69 -17.26
N GLY A 364 14.60 -35.02 -18.30
CA GLY A 364 13.26 -35.59 -18.18
C GLY A 364 12.16 -34.60 -17.78
N PRO A 365 10.89 -34.94 -18.04
CA PRO A 365 9.74 -34.09 -17.75
C PRO A 365 9.57 -33.86 -16.24
N MET A 366 8.89 -32.77 -15.87
CA MET A 366 8.65 -32.42 -14.46
C MET A 366 7.38 -31.58 -14.28
N THR A 367 6.32 -32.19 -13.76
CA THR A 367 5.01 -31.55 -13.57
C THR A 367 5.05 -30.51 -12.43
N SER A 368 4.32 -29.40 -12.56
CA SER A 368 4.09 -28.44 -11.46
C SER A 368 2.72 -28.65 -10.80
N LEU A 369 2.49 -28.12 -9.60
CA LEU A 369 1.22 -28.21 -8.87
C LEU A 369 0.03 -27.62 -9.64
N PRO A 370 0.11 -26.43 -10.28
CA PRO A 370 -0.97 -25.95 -11.15
C PRO A 370 -1.28 -26.90 -12.30
N LEU A 371 -0.24 -27.48 -12.92
CA LEU A 371 -0.39 -28.39 -14.04
C LEU A 371 -0.99 -29.74 -13.61
N ALA A 372 -0.53 -30.30 -12.48
CA ALA A 372 -1.09 -31.53 -11.90
C ALA A 372 -2.56 -31.33 -11.53
N ALA A 373 -2.92 -30.21 -10.88
CA ALA A 373 -4.30 -29.89 -10.56
C ALA A 373 -5.17 -29.80 -11.84
N LEU A 374 -4.67 -29.16 -12.90
CA LEU A 374 -5.38 -29.04 -14.17
C LEU A 374 -5.61 -30.42 -14.83
N GLU A 375 -4.59 -31.27 -14.92
CA GLU A 375 -4.71 -32.57 -15.56
C GLU A 375 -5.59 -33.54 -14.75
N PHE A 376 -5.51 -33.50 -13.42
CA PHE A 376 -6.36 -34.32 -12.55
C PHE A 376 -7.84 -33.86 -12.58
N VAL A 377 -8.13 -32.56 -12.64
CA VAL A 377 -9.52 -32.05 -12.78
C VAL A 377 -10.13 -32.35 -14.16
N LYS A 378 -9.30 -32.44 -15.21
CA LYS A 378 -9.74 -32.85 -16.56
C LYS A 378 -10.05 -34.35 -16.68
N ALA A 379 -9.53 -35.17 -15.76
CA ALA A 379 -9.70 -36.62 -15.85
C ALA A 379 -11.19 -37.03 -15.72
N PRO A 380 -11.67 -38.01 -16.50
CA PRO A 380 -13.06 -38.49 -16.38
C PRO A 380 -13.41 -39.05 -15.00
N GLN A 381 -12.47 -39.72 -14.34
CA GLN A 381 -12.66 -40.43 -13.09
C GLN A 381 -12.96 -39.46 -11.93
N PRO A 382 -14.01 -39.71 -11.10
CA PRO A 382 -14.32 -38.84 -9.97
C PRO A 382 -13.18 -38.79 -8.94
N GLU A 383 -12.45 -39.88 -8.72
CA GLU A 383 -11.32 -39.97 -7.80
C GLU A 383 -10.17 -39.06 -8.28
N MET A 384 -9.86 -39.07 -9.58
CA MET A 384 -8.84 -38.17 -10.15
C MET A 384 -9.27 -36.70 -10.02
N ARG A 385 -10.55 -36.39 -10.23
CA ARG A 385 -11.08 -35.03 -10.04
C ARG A 385 -10.96 -34.57 -8.57
N ALA A 386 -11.29 -35.44 -7.61
CA ALA A 386 -11.10 -35.16 -6.18
C ALA A 386 -9.62 -34.92 -5.84
N ARG A 387 -8.68 -35.75 -6.34
CA ARG A 387 -7.24 -35.48 -6.22
C ARG A 387 -6.85 -34.13 -6.84
N GLY A 388 -7.43 -33.75 -7.97
CA GLY A 388 -7.18 -32.48 -8.64
C GLY A 388 -7.60 -31.26 -7.83
N PHE A 389 -8.81 -31.27 -7.26
CA PHE A 389 -9.26 -30.22 -6.35
C PHE A 389 -8.48 -30.19 -5.03
N ALA A 390 -8.08 -31.34 -4.49
CA ALA A 390 -7.17 -31.41 -3.35
C ALA A 390 -5.77 -30.84 -3.68
N THR A 391 -5.25 -31.07 -4.88
CA THR A 391 -3.99 -30.47 -5.37
C THR A 391 -4.11 -28.95 -5.46
N ALA A 392 -5.22 -28.42 -5.98
CA ALA A 392 -5.48 -26.99 -6.05
C ALA A 392 -5.67 -26.36 -4.65
N ALA A 393 -6.38 -27.03 -3.74
CA ALA A 393 -6.52 -26.62 -2.35
C ALA A 393 -5.16 -26.55 -1.64
N PHE A 394 -4.30 -27.56 -1.82
CA PHE A 394 -2.95 -27.56 -1.28
C PHE A 394 -2.08 -26.47 -1.89
N LEU A 395 -2.16 -26.24 -3.21
CA LEU A 395 -1.45 -25.14 -3.88
C LEU A 395 -1.82 -23.78 -3.26
N LEU A 396 -3.10 -23.52 -2.98
CA LEU A 396 -3.54 -22.30 -2.29
C LEU A 396 -2.89 -22.16 -0.91
N VAL A 397 -2.78 -23.25 -0.14
CA VAL A 397 -2.12 -23.25 1.18
C VAL A 397 -0.61 -23.03 1.05
N VAL A 398 0.07 -23.72 0.13
CA VAL A 398 1.51 -23.56 -0.12
C VAL A 398 1.84 -22.13 -0.54
N VAL A 399 1.05 -21.57 -1.46
CA VAL A 399 1.17 -20.16 -1.89
C VAL A 399 0.97 -19.23 -0.70
N LEU A 400 -0.10 -19.40 0.09
CA LEU A 400 -0.35 -18.57 1.27
C LEU A 400 0.81 -18.63 2.28
N VAL A 401 1.32 -19.82 2.59
CA VAL A 401 2.45 -20.02 3.50
C VAL A 401 3.71 -19.35 2.97
N LEU A 402 4.04 -19.55 1.69
CA LEU A 402 5.21 -18.92 1.06
C LEU A 402 5.10 -17.39 1.06
N PHE A 403 3.92 -16.84 0.80
CA PHE A 403 3.65 -15.40 0.86
C PHE A 403 3.81 -14.85 2.29
N VAL A 404 3.29 -15.55 3.30
CA VAL A 404 3.43 -15.16 4.70
C VAL A 404 4.91 -15.17 5.10
N ILE A 405 5.65 -16.22 4.76
CA ILE A 405 7.10 -16.31 4.99
C ILE A 405 7.84 -15.18 4.28
N ALA A 406 7.60 -14.96 2.98
CA ALA A 406 8.24 -13.90 2.21
C ALA A 406 7.93 -12.50 2.77
N ARG A 407 6.70 -12.25 3.24
CA ARG A 407 6.32 -10.97 3.85
C ARG A 407 6.91 -10.77 5.25
N ILE A 408 7.08 -11.83 6.03
CA ILE A 408 7.79 -11.78 7.32
C ILE A 408 9.28 -11.48 7.11
N ILE A 409 9.93 -12.16 6.15
CA ILE A 409 11.34 -11.95 5.79
C ILE A 409 11.57 -10.56 5.19
N GLY A 410 10.65 -10.08 4.34
CA GLY A 410 10.72 -8.78 3.67
C GLY A 410 10.69 -7.56 4.57
N GLY A 411 10.32 -7.77 5.84
CA GLY A 411 10.37 -6.76 6.88
C GLY A 411 9.18 -5.79 6.86
N GLN A 412 8.84 -5.35 8.07
CA GLN A 412 7.86 -4.29 8.31
C GLN A 412 8.28 -2.97 7.68
N GLU A 413 7.28 -2.10 7.47
CA GLU A 413 7.37 -0.81 6.80
C GLU A 413 8.58 0.03 7.26
N ALA A 414 9.23 0.70 6.31
CA ALA A 414 10.36 1.56 6.59
C ALA A 414 9.91 2.71 7.50
N GLY A 415 10.39 2.71 8.75
CA GLY A 415 10.05 3.71 9.78
C GLY A 415 9.38 3.13 11.03
N THR A 416 8.79 1.93 10.98
CA THR A 416 8.20 1.31 12.18
C THR A 416 9.29 0.70 13.06
N VAL A 417 9.83 1.50 13.97
CA VAL A 417 10.74 1.03 15.02
C VAL A 417 10.02 -0.06 15.83
N SER A 418 10.55 -1.29 15.78
CA SER A 418 10.02 -2.45 16.52
C SER A 418 9.92 -2.16 18.02
N ALA A 419 8.95 -2.73 18.73
CA ALA A 419 8.78 -2.51 20.18
C ALA A 419 10.09 -2.72 20.98
N LYS A 420 10.87 -3.76 20.65
CA LYS A 420 12.19 -4.03 21.26
C LYS A 420 13.23 -2.95 20.91
N GLN A 421 13.19 -2.38 19.70
CA GLN A 421 14.07 -1.27 19.31
C GLN A 421 13.63 0.07 19.92
N ARG A 422 12.33 0.33 20.10
CA ARG A 422 11.82 1.53 20.80
C ARG A 422 12.35 1.58 22.21
N VAL A 423 12.26 0.48 22.96
CA VAL A 423 12.82 0.38 24.33
C VAL A 423 14.33 0.68 24.34
N ARG A 424 15.11 0.09 23.42
CA ARG A 424 16.56 0.36 23.31
C ARG A 424 16.89 1.81 22.94
N LEU A 425 16.11 2.44 22.05
CA LEU A 425 16.27 3.85 21.68
C LEU A 425 15.88 4.79 22.82
N THR A 426 14.81 4.51 23.56
CA THR A 426 14.45 5.26 24.77
C THR A 426 15.52 5.16 25.85
N GLN A 427 16.12 3.98 26.04
CA GLN A 427 17.26 3.80 26.96
C GLN A 427 18.49 4.62 26.53
N ARG A 428 18.86 4.57 25.24
CA ARG A 428 19.96 5.40 24.70
C ARG A 428 19.66 6.89 24.83
N SER A 429 18.45 7.33 24.50
CA SER A 429 18.00 8.73 24.61
C SER A 429 18.07 9.24 26.05
N ARG A 430 17.68 8.44 27.05
CA ARG A 430 17.85 8.78 28.47
C ARG A 430 19.32 8.96 28.86
N GLY A 431 20.22 8.09 28.38
CA GLY A 431 21.65 8.23 28.61
C GLY A 431 22.24 9.50 27.97
N THR A 432 21.83 9.84 26.75
CA THR A 432 22.23 11.07 26.08
C THR A 432 21.70 12.32 26.79
N LEU A 433 20.44 12.32 27.23
CA LEU A 433 19.85 13.41 28.01
C LEU A 433 20.59 13.63 29.33
N ALA A 434 20.94 12.56 30.06
CA ALA A 434 21.73 12.65 31.29
C ALA A 434 23.11 13.29 31.06
N ARG A 435 23.80 12.94 29.95
CA ARG A 435 25.06 13.59 29.56
C ARG A 435 24.89 15.08 29.23
N ILE A 436 23.86 15.44 28.45
CA ILE A 436 23.58 16.84 28.10
C ILE A 436 23.28 17.65 29.37
N GLN A 437 22.51 17.11 30.31
CA GLN A 437 22.22 17.75 31.59
C GLN A 437 23.45 17.88 32.50
N ALA A 438 24.35 16.89 32.50
CA ALA A 438 25.62 16.97 33.25
C ALA A 438 26.52 18.08 32.69
N ASN A 439 26.81 18.08 31.39
CA ASN A 439 27.62 19.11 30.74
C ASN A 439 27.01 20.51 30.94
N ARG A 440 25.68 20.65 30.89
CA ARG A 440 25.00 21.92 31.13
C ARG A 440 25.22 22.43 32.56
N ARG A 441 25.12 21.55 33.57
CA ARG A 441 25.41 21.90 34.97
C ARG A 441 26.87 22.28 35.18
N GLU A 442 27.81 21.61 34.51
CA GLU A 442 29.22 21.99 34.54
C GLU A 442 29.44 23.39 33.97
N HIS A 443 28.81 23.73 32.83
CA HIS A 443 28.85 25.09 32.27
C HIS A 443 28.20 26.13 33.19
N GLU A 444 27.03 25.85 33.77
CA GLU A 444 26.35 26.73 34.72
C GLU A 444 27.20 26.94 36.00
N SER A 445 27.90 25.91 36.48
CA SER A 445 28.82 26.01 37.63
C SER A 445 30.13 26.75 37.31
N ARG A 446 30.58 26.75 36.05
CA ARG A 446 31.76 27.49 35.60
C ARG A 446 31.43 28.98 35.37
N GLY A 447 30.28 29.29 34.76
CA GLY A 447 29.81 30.67 34.62
C GLY A 447 29.63 31.35 35.98
N SER A 448 28.95 30.68 36.91
CA SER A 448 28.76 31.18 38.28
C SER A 448 30.05 31.28 39.12
N ALA A 449 31.17 30.71 38.67
CA ALA A 449 32.49 30.89 39.28
C ALA A 449 33.25 32.08 38.67
N ASP A 450 33.04 32.33 37.37
CA ASP A 450 33.57 33.48 36.63
C ASP A 450 32.86 34.79 37.04
N ASP A 451 31.54 34.74 37.30
CA ASP A 451 30.75 35.84 37.88
C ASP A 451 31.20 36.24 39.32
N GLY A 452 32.11 35.47 39.93
CA GLY A 452 32.69 35.71 41.26
C GLY A 452 34.04 36.42 41.26
N GLU A 453 34.78 36.46 40.15
CA GLU A 453 35.98 37.29 40.01
C GLU A 453 35.61 38.63 39.37
N GLY A 454 35.71 39.70 40.15
CA GLY A 454 35.37 41.05 39.70
C GLY A 454 36.17 41.44 38.45
N MET A 455 35.49 42.08 37.50
CA MET A 455 36.03 42.53 36.21
C MET A 455 37.46 43.09 36.37
N PRO A 456 38.45 42.57 35.62
CA PRO A 456 39.82 43.05 35.73
C PRO A 456 39.89 44.55 35.40
N PRO A 457 40.53 45.38 36.24
CA PRO A 457 40.48 46.84 36.10
C PRO A 457 41.15 47.28 34.79
N GLY A 458 40.35 47.83 33.88
CA GLY A 458 40.82 48.36 32.59
C GLY A 458 39.85 48.20 31.41
N LEU A 459 38.82 47.34 31.49
CA LEU A 459 37.91 47.09 30.35
C LEU A 459 36.76 48.11 30.20
N GLU A 460 36.55 49.00 31.17
CA GLU A 460 35.53 50.07 31.10
C GLU A 460 35.75 51.06 29.94
N GLN A 461 36.96 51.13 29.37
CA GLN A 461 37.30 52.06 28.28
C GLN A 461 36.93 51.54 26.87
N LEU A 462 36.56 50.25 26.74
CA LEU A 462 36.25 49.64 25.43
C LEU A 462 34.76 49.68 25.03
N PHE A 463 33.89 50.16 25.92
CA PHE A 463 32.43 50.19 25.71
C PHE A 463 31.82 51.58 25.93
N GLN A 464 32.54 52.66 25.59
CA GLN A 464 31.89 53.96 25.40
C GLN A 464 31.19 53.99 24.03
N PRO A 465 29.88 54.30 23.96
CA PRO A 465 29.18 54.41 22.68
C PRO A 465 29.64 55.69 21.96
N GLU A 466 30.20 55.52 20.77
CA GLU A 466 30.66 56.62 19.93
C GLU A 466 29.48 57.41 19.36
N THR A 467 29.19 58.56 19.96
CA THR A 467 28.08 59.45 19.54
C THR A 467 28.57 60.53 18.58
N ASP A 468 28.75 60.19 17.31
CA ASP A 468 28.69 61.17 16.22
C ASP A 468 28.24 60.50 14.90
N PRO A 469 27.29 61.08 14.14
CA PRO A 469 26.81 60.49 12.89
C PRO A 469 27.79 60.71 11.73
N PRO A 470 27.99 59.73 10.84
CA PRO A 470 28.91 59.86 9.71
C PRO A 470 28.44 60.92 8.70
N ASN A 471 29.31 61.91 8.46
CA ASN A 471 29.04 63.04 7.58
C ASN A 471 29.13 62.62 6.10
N LEU A 472 27.97 62.44 5.44
CA LEU A 472 27.91 62.08 4.03
C LEU A 472 28.36 63.24 3.13
N PRO A 473 29.34 63.06 2.22
CA PRO A 473 29.75 64.10 1.29
C PRO A 473 28.65 64.39 0.27
N LYS A 474 28.33 65.68 0.11
CA LYS A 474 27.40 66.16 -0.92
C LYS A 474 28.00 65.95 -2.30
N ALA A 475 27.25 65.34 -3.21
CA ALA A 475 27.58 65.35 -4.63
C ALA A 475 27.43 66.77 -5.20
N THR A 476 28.53 67.34 -5.69
CA THR A 476 28.52 68.54 -6.54
C THR A 476 28.33 68.13 -7.99
N ASN A 477 27.29 68.64 -8.64
CA ASN A 477 27.19 68.64 -10.10
C ASN A 477 28.02 69.79 -10.66
N GLU A 478 29.04 69.48 -11.45
CA GLU A 478 29.47 70.22 -12.65
C GLU A 478 29.71 69.21 -13.77
#